data_AF-A0A661JTR4-F1
#
_entry.id   AF-A0A661JTR4-F1
#
_cell.length_a   1.000
_cell.length_b   1.000
_cell.length_c   1.000
_cell.angle_alpha   90.00
_cell.angle_beta   90.00
_cell.angle_gamma   90.00
#
_symmetry.space_group_name_H-M   'P 1'
#
loop_
_entity.id
_entity.type
_entity.pdbx_description
1 polymer ?
#
loop_
_entity_poly.entity_id
_entity_poly.type
_entity_poly.pdbx_seq_one_letter_code
_entity_poly.pdbx_strand_id
1 'polypeptide(L)'
;MGRCRRCGKGSPFISERIGLCADCIREAFREEEEAILSLHREVRRRDGLPPEVPRGGDAKCHLCFHQCEIPQGEKGFCGVYENVEG
;
A
#
# COMPACT_ATOMS: atom_id res chain seq x y z
N MET A 1 3.70 -12.35 -19.01
CA MET A 1 3.66 -10.96 -19.53
C MET A 1 2.31 -10.39 -19.17
N GLY A 2 2.28 -9.30 -18.39
CA GLY A 2 1.02 -8.77 -17.90
C GLY A 2 0.14 -8.19 -19.01
N ARG A 3 -1.17 -8.22 -18.76
CA ARG A 3 -2.20 -7.68 -19.63
C ARG A 3 -3.10 -6.73 -18.85
N CYS A 4 -3.34 -5.55 -19.39
CA CYS A 4 -4.31 -4.61 -18.85
C CYS A 4 -5.72 -5.12 -19.10
N ARG A 5 -6.51 -5.32 -18.05
CA ARG A 5 -7.91 -5.78 -18.17
C ARG A 5 -8.89 -4.72 -18.70
N ARG A 6 -8.51 -3.44 -18.72
CA ARG A 6 -9.34 -2.36 -19.30
C ARG A 6 -9.11 -2.14 -20.79
N CYS A 7 -7.86 -1.94 -21.21
CA CYS A 7 -7.54 -1.61 -22.61
C CYS A 7 -6.96 -2.79 -23.41
N GLY A 8 -6.75 -3.95 -22.77
CA GLY A 8 -6.24 -5.16 -23.43
C GLY A 8 -4.74 -5.16 -23.74
N LYS A 9 -4.03 -4.04 -23.54
CA LYS A 9 -2.58 -3.89 -23.79
C LYS A 9 -1.78 -4.94 -23.03
N GLY A 10 -0.92 -5.68 -23.75
CA GLY A 10 0.09 -6.57 -23.17
C GLY A 10 1.45 -5.89 -23.12
N SER A 11 2.18 -6.05 -22.01
CA SER A 11 3.54 -5.49 -21.86
C SER A 11 4.27 -6.16 -20.70
N PRO A 12 5.61 -6.35 -20.78
CA PRO A 12 6.40 -6.82 -19.64
C PRO A 12 6.41 -5.83 -18.47
N PHE A 13 6.04 -4.57 -18.70
CA PHE A 13 5.94 -3.53 -17.65
C PHE A 13 4.57 -3.50 -16.96
N ILE A 14 3.64 -4.38 -17.34
CA ILE A 14 2.35 -4.52 -16.64
C ILE A 14 2.49 -5.64 -15.62
N SER A 15 2.17 -5.34 -14.36
CA SER A 15 2.09 -6.33 -13.30
C SER A 15 0.91 -7.27 -13.54
N GLU A 16 1.15 -8.58 -13.50
CA GLU A 16 0.08 -9.59 -13.58
C GLU A 16 -0.86 -9.53 -12.37
N ARG A 17 -0.35 -9.14 -11.21
CA ARG A 17 -1.14 -9.04 -9.98
C ARG A 17 -2.04 -7.80 -9.97
N ILE A 18 -1.55 -6.66 -10.48
CA ILE A 18 -2.36 -5.43 -10.59
C ILE A 18 -3.32 -5.52 -11.79
N GLY A 19 -2.86 -6.09 -12.90
CA GLY A 19 -3.68 -6.32 -14.10
C GLY A 19 -4.11 -5.04 -14.83
N LEU A 20 -3.45 -3.90 -14.57
CA LEU A 20 -3.74 -2.60 -15.19
C LEU A 20 -2.44 -1.92 -15.64
N CYS A 21 -2.48 -1.22 -16.77
CA CYS A 21 -1.36 -0.37 -17.20
C CYS A 21 -1.41 1.01 -16.52
N ALA A 22 -0.28 1.71 -16.51
CA ALA A 22 -0.16 3.02 -15.89
C ALA A 22 -1.14 4.07 -16.47
N ASP A 23 -1.43 4.01 -17.77
CA ASP A 23 -2.34 4.94 -18.43
C ASP A 23 -3.77 4.77 -17.90
N CYS A 24 -4.27 3.53 -17.89
CA CYS A 24 -5.61 3.23 -17.37
C CYS A 24 -5.74 3.50 -15.86
N ILE A 25 -4.67 3.31 -15.08
CA ILE A 25 -4.69 3.66 -13.64
C ILE A 25 -4.86 5.17 -13.47
N ARG A 26 -4.22 6.00 -14.29
CA ARG A 26 -4.34 7.47 -14.17
C ARG A 26 -5.70 7.98 -14.63
N GLU A 27 -6.24 7.41 -15.69
CA GLU A 27 -7.53 7.82 -16.27
C GLU A 27 -8.72 7.42 -15.41
N ALA A 28 -8.61 6.29 -14.70
CA ALA A 28 -9.74 5.68 -14.02
C ALA A 28 -9.36 5.13 -12.63
N PHE A 29 -8.57 5.93 -11.90
CA PHE A 29 -8.09 5.53 -10.59
C PHE A 29 -9.26 5.25 -9.64
N ARG A 30 -10.28 6.12 -9.61
CA ARG A 30 -11.39 6.01 -8.65
C ARG A 30 -12.17 4.70 -8.78
N GLU A 31 -12.33 4.19 -9.99
CA GLU A 31 -13.04 2.93 -10.23
C GLU A 31 -12.20 1.72 -9.81
N GLU A 32 -10.88 1.83 -9.84
CA GLU A 32 -9.95 0.73 -9.59
C GLU A 32 -9.25 0.83 -8.23
N GLU A 33 -9.41 1.95 -7.52
CA GLU A 33 -8.67 2.31 -6.31
C GLU A 33 -8.81 1.23 -5.25
N GLU A 34 -10.03 0.83 -4.93
CA GLU A 34 -10.26 -0.17 -3.87
C GLU A 34 -9.65 -1.53 -4.22
N ALA A 35 -9.72 -1.94 -5.49
CA ALA A 35 -9.09 -3.18 -5.94
C ALA A 35 -7.56 -3.10 -5.82
N ILE A 36 -6.95 -1.98 -6.21
CA ILE A 36 -5.51 -1.75 -6.13
C ILE A 36 -5.05 -1.66 -4.67
N LEU A 37 -5.75 -0.88 -3.84
CA LEU A 37 -5.42 -0.71 -2.43
C LEU A 37 -5.60 -2.01 -1.64
N SER A 38 -6.61 -2.81 -1.95
CA SER A 38 -6.79 -4.12 -1.32
C SER A 38 -5.63 -5.08 -1.61
N LEU A 39 -5.10 -5.09 -2.85
CA LEU A 39 -3.88 -5.85 -3.17
C LEU A 39 -2.66 -5.36 -2.37
N HIS A 40 -2.49 -4.04 -2.23
CA HIS A 40 -1.41 -3.49 -1.42
C HIS A 40 -1.54 -3.88 0.06
N ARG A 41 -2.74 -3.78 0.64
CA ARG A 41 -3.02 -4.17 2.03
C ARG A 41 -2.74 -5.65 2.26
N GLU A 42 -3.15 -6.51 1.33
CA GLU A 42 -2.93 -7.96 1.40
C GLU A 42 -1.43 -8.30 1.46
N VAL A 43 -0.63 -7.74 0.56
CA VAL A 43 0.83 -7.95 0.53
C VAL A 43 1.47 -7.50 1.84
N ARG A 44 1.08 -6.32 2.32
CA ARG A 44 1.64 -5.77 3.56
C ARG A 44 1.31 -6.63 4.77
N ARG A 45 0.06 -7.10 4.90
CA ARG A 45 -0.32 -8.04 5.97
C ARG A 45 0.49 -9.33 5.92
N ARG A 46 0.62 -9.93 4.74
CA ARG A 46 1.40 -11.16 4.54
C ARG A 46 2.84 -10.98 4.99
N ASP A 47 3.40 -9.80 4.78
CA ASP A 47 4.78 -9.49 5.13
C ASP A 47 4.92 -8.95 6.58
N GLY A 48 3.87 -9.04 7.40
CA GLY A 48 3.87 -8.60 8.80
C GLY A 48 3.97 -7.08 8.98
N LEU A 49 3.53 -6.32 7.98
CA LEU A 49 3.55 -4.86 7.97
C LEU A 49 2.15 -4.27 8.13
N PRO A 50 2.01 -3.07 8.73
CA PRO A 50 0.72 -2.39 8.83
C PRO A 50 0.11 -2.20 7.43
N PRO A 51 -1.15 -2.60 7.19
CA PRO A 51 -1.79 -2.50 5.87
C PRO A 51 -1.96 -1.06 5.40
N GLU A 52 -2.11 -0.13 6.34
CA GLU A 52 -2.27 1.31 6.12
C GLU A 52 -1.36 2.06 7.10
N VAL A 53 -1.24 3.38 6.91
CA VAL A 53 -0.46 4.21 7.83
C VAL A 53 -1.08 4.13 9.23
N PRO A 54 -0.34 3.72 10.26
CA PRO A 54 -0.87 3.68 11.62
C PRO A 54 -1.35 5.07 12.08
N ARG A 55 -2.56 5.08 12.65
CA ARG A 55 -3.25 6.26 13.21
C ARG A 55 -3.80 5.89 14.58
N GLY A 56 -3.93 6.87 15.49
CA GLY A 56 -4.54 6.68 16.80
C GLY A 56 -3.67 5.98 17.84
N GLY A 57 -2.39 5.78 17.55
CA GLY A 57 -1.38 5.36 18.54
C GLY A 57 -0.86 6.52 19.38
N ASP A 58 -0.19 6.20 20.48
CA ASP A 58 0.44 7.13 21.41
C ASP A 58 1.84 7.59 20.94
N ALA A 59 2.56 6.75 20.19
CA ALA A 59 3.87 7.09 19.66
C ALA A 59 3.80 7.80 18.30
N LYS A 60 4.18 9.08 18.24
CA LYS A 60 4.20 9.84 16.98
C LYS A 60 5.59 9.86 16.35
N CYS A 61 5.72 9.33 15.14
CA CYS A 61 6.96 9.33 14.37
C CYS A 61 7.00 10.50 13.36
N HIS A 62 8.02 11.36 13.43
CA HIS A 62 8.13 12.58 12.61
C HIS A 62 9.13 12.49 11.45
N LEU A 63 9.68 11.31 11.16
CA LEU A 63 10.81 11.15 10.24
C LEU A 63 10.46 11.24 8.75
N CYS A 64 9.18 11.05 8.38
CA CYS A 64 8.74 11.09 6.99
C CYS A 64 7.31 11.65 6.88
N PHE A 65 6.85 11.84 5.64
CA PHE A 65 5.54 12.44 5.35
C PHE A 65 4.36 11.67 5.96
N HIS A 66 4.49 10.36 6.24
CA HIS A 66 3.39 9.57 6.79
C HIS A 66 3.00 9.99 8.21
N GLN A 67 3.94 10.51 8.99
CA GLN A 67 3.75 10.91 10.39
C GLN A 67 2.94 9.88 11.20
N CYS A 68 3.44 8.63 11.26
CA CYS A 68 2.69 7.52 11.85
C CYS A 68 2.38 7.81 13.33
N GLU A 69 1.17 7.48 13.77
CA GLU A 69 0.80 7.36 15.18
C GLU A 69 0.71 5.87 15.48
N ILE A 70 1.78 5.32 16.06
CA ILE A 70 2.06 3.89 16.15
C ILE A 70 1.54 3.36 17.50
N PRO A 71 0.57 2.43 17.52
CA PRO A 71 0.13 1.79 18.76
C PRO A 71 1.26 1.00 19.44
N GLN A 72 1.16 0.81 20.76
CA GLN A 72 2.14 0.02 21.51
C GLN A 72 2.24 -1.42 20.97
N GLY A 73 3.48 -1.90 20.78
CA GLY A 73 3.79 -3.21 20.20
C GLY A 73 3.66 -3.30 18.68
N GLU A 74 3.25 -2.21 18.02
CA GLU A 74 3.06 -2.17 16.57
C GLU A 74 4.21 -1.44 15.86
N LYS A 75 4.30 -1.65 14.54
CA LYS A 75 5.30 -1.03 13.67
C LYS A 75 4.75 0.19 12.96
N GLY A 76 5.64 1.12 12.63
CA GLY A 76 5.36 2.20 11.68
C GLY A 76 5.13 1.64 10.27
N PHE A 77 4.53 2.46 9.39
CA PHE A 77 4.25 2.03 8.02
C PHE A 77 5.51 1.61 7.23
N CYS A 78 6.69 2.12 7.57
CA CYS A 78 7.94 1.69 6.95
C CYS A 78 8.42 0.30 7.40
N GLY A 79 7.90 -0.24 8.51
CA GLY A 79 8.38 -1.47 9.14
C GLY A 79 9.74 -1.36 9.85
N VAL A 80 10.34 -0.16 9.88
CA VAL A 80 11.68 0.09 10.45
C VAL A 80 11.62 0.50 11.92
N TYR A 81 10.60 1.25 12.31
CA TYR A 81 10.40 1.71 13.69
C TYR A 81 9.22 0.98 14.33
N GLU A 82 9.33 0.69 15.62
CA GLU A 82 8.34 0.00 16.44
C GLU A 82 8.14 0.77 17.74
N ASN A 83 6.90 0.83 18.21
CA ASN A 83 6.59 1.39 19.52
C ASN A 83 6.74 0.28 20.58
N VAL A 84 7.72 0.39 21.47
CA VAL A 84 7.97 -0.61 22.52
C VAL A 84 7.34 -0.20 23.86
N GLU A 85 7.51 1.06 24.28
CA GLU A 85 7.02 1.59 25.57
C GLU A 85 6.54 3.06 25.49
N GLY A 86 5.93 3.47 24.36
CA GLY A 86 5.40 4.82 24.14
C GLY A 86 6.39 5.75 23.43
#